data_AF-A0AAE9JNV1-F1
#
_entry.id   AF-A0AAE9JNV1-F1
#
_cell.length_a   1.000
_cell.length_b   1.000
_cell.length_c   1.000
_cell.angle_alpha   90.00
_cell.angle_beta   90.00
_cell.angle_gamma   90.00
#
_symmetry.space_group_name_H-M   'P 1'
#
loop_
_entity.id
_entity.type
_entity.pdbx_description
1 polymer ?
#
loop_
_entity_poly.entity_id
_entity_poly.type
_entity_poly.pdbx_seq_one_letter_code
_entity_poly.pdbx_strand_id
1 'polypeptide(L)'
;MHVLTASSWTSSNYKTDAKSLVRHIFTKVADKDPFFPAYSASSESNRGYTPLGNAFFEIVTNFVIAGFRQSSSLPLQTYITRLVREVIDNLLDRQRSQLVKKTSTNPSKLAEELKAQLEACNYAPHRVMLNFE
;
A
#
# COMPACT_ATOMS: atom_id res chain seq x y z
N MET A 1 8.51 -9.55 -40.74
CA MET A 1 9.05 -9.43 -39.36
C MET A 1 7.93 -9.76 -38.38
N HIS A 2 8.03 -10.89 -37.69
CA HIS A 2 7.10 -11.22 -36.60
C HIS A 2 7.54 -10.40 -35.38
N VAL A 3 6.79 -9.35 -35.01
CA VAL A 3 7.06 -8.63 -33.77
C VAL A 3 6.72 -9.60 -32.64
N LEU A 4 7.74 -10.17 -32.01
CA LEU A 4 7.58 -10.90 -30.76
C LEU A 4 7.20 -9.88 -29.69
N THR A 5 5.91 -9.62 -29.57
CA THR A 5 5.39 -8.78 -28.50
C THR A 5 5.59 -9.53 -27.19
N ALA A 6 6.46 -9.02 -26.31
CA ALA A 6 6.61 -9.53 -24.95
C ALA A 6 5.27 -9.63 -24.18
N SER A 7 4.23 -8.92 -24.66
CA SER A 7 2.86 -9.00 -24.16
C SER A 7 2.29 -10.42 -24.12
N SER A 8 2.63 -11.30 -25.09
CA SER A 8 2.13 -12.68 -25.14
C SER A 8 2.81 -13.62 -24.14
N TRP A 9 3.98 -13.24 -23.59
CA TRP A 9 4.61 -13.97 -22.50
C TRP A 9 4.11 -13.48 -21.13
N THR A 10 3.79 -12.19 -21.03
CA THR A 10 3.23 -11.58 -19.81
C THR A 10 1.74 -11.85 -19.59
N SER A 11 0.97 -12.23 -20.63
CA SER A 11 -0.49 -12.40 -20.49
C SER A 11 -0.88 -13.60 -19.62
N SER A 12 -0.08 -14.66 -19.58
CA SER A 12 -0.43 -15.89 -18.85
C SER A 12 -0.32 -15.73 -17.33
N ASN A 13 0.56 -14.85 -16.86
CA ASN A 13 0.91 -14.72 -15.43
C ASN A 13 0.83 -13.29 -14.88
N TYR A 14 0.29 -12.32 -15.64
CA TYR A 14 0.22 -10.90 -15.26
C TYR A 14 -0.20 -10.68 -13.80
N LYS A 15 -1.22 -11.39 -13.32
CA LYS A 15 -1.72 -11.30 -11.94
C LYS A 15 -0.65 -11.68 -10.90
N THR A 16 0.05 -12.79 -11.14
CA THR A 16 1.12 -13.31 -10.28
C THR A 16 2.32 -12.38 -10.29
N ASP A 17 2.69 -11.89 -11.47
CA ASP A 17 3.84 -11.02 -11.66
C ASP A 17 3.59 -9.64 -11.06
N ALA A 18 2.39 -9.07 -11.27
CA ALA A 18 1.96 -7.83 -10.62
C ALA A 18 2.01 -7.95 -9.10
N LYS A 19 1.48 -9.03 -8.51
CA LYS A 19 1.56 -9.27 -7.06
C LYS A 19 2.99 -9.34 -6.57
N SER A 20 3.87 -9.99 -7.33
CA SER A 20 5.29 -10.13 -6.99
C SER A 20 6.04 -8.81 -7.08
N LEU A 21 5.78 -7.99 -8.11
CA LEU A 21 6.32 -6.65 -8.24
C LEU A 21 5.88 -5.76 -7.06
N VAL A 22 4.59 -5.74 -6.77
CA VAL A 22 4.03 -4.93 -5.67
C VAL A 22 4.63 -5.34 -4.32
N ARG A 23 4.77 -6.66 -4.05
CA ARG A 23 5.46 -7.17 -2.85
C ARG A 23 6.90 -6.69 -2.78
N HIS A 24 7.63 -6.75 -3.89
CA HIS A 24 9.02 -6.32 -3.94
C HIS A 24 9.15 -4.82 -3.62
N ILE A 25 8.35 -3.99 -4.28
CA ILE A 25 8.33 -2.54 -4.06
C ILE A 25 8.07 -2.22 -2.60
N PHE A 26 6.98 -2.75 -2.02
CA PHE A 26 6.65 -2.40 -0.64
C PHE A 26 7.58 -3.00 0.39
N THR A 27 8.23 -4.13 0.11
CA THR A 27 9.31 -4.63 0.98
C THR A 27 10.46 -3.62 1.02
N LYS A 28 10.85 -3.06 -0.13
CA LYS A 28 11.90 -2.04 -0.20
C LYS A 28 11.50 -0.73 0.48
N VAL A 29 10.24 -0.33 0.37
CA VAL A 29 9.71 0.83 1.10
C VAL A 29 9.74 0.58 2.61
N ALA A 30 9.24 -0.58 3.06
CA ALA A 30 9.21 -0.95 4.48
C ALA A 30 10.61 -1.01 5.11
N ASP A 31 11.64 -1.43 4.35
CA ASP A 31 13.03 -1.42 4.83
C ASP A 31 13.59 -0.01 5.04
N LYS A 32 12.97 1.01 4.43
CA LYS A 32 13.44 2.41 4.43
C LYS A 32 12.62 3.34 5.30
N ASP A 33 11.39 2.95 5.61
CA ASP A 33 10.44 3.75 6.37
C ASP A 33 10.24 3.15 7.78
N PRO A 34 10.83 3.77 8.83
CA PRO A 34 10.68 3.31 10.20
C PRO A 34 9.23 3.34 10.70
N PHE A 35 8.40 4.20 10.12
CA PHE A 35 6.98 4.32 10.47
C PHE A 35 6.10 3.39 9.65
N PHE A 36 6.66 2.54 8.79
CA PHE A 36 5.87 1.63 7.95
C PHE A 36 4.81 0.83 8.74
N PRO A 37 5.10 0.25 9.92
CA PRO A 37 4.09 -0.49 10.71
C PRO A 37 2.92 0.35 11.24
N ALA A 38 3.06 1.68 11.27
CA ALA A 38 2.07 2.64 11.76
C ALA A 38 1.03 3.04 10.72
N TYR A 39 1.19 2.66 9.45
CA TYR A 39 0.20 2.91 8.42
C TYR A 39 -0.93 1.89 8.42
N SER A 40 -2.02 2.20 7.71
CA SER A 40 -3.16 1.33 7.44
C SER A 40 -3.52 1.34 5.96
N ALA A 41 -3.85 0.16 5.43
CA ALA A 41 -4.42 0.05 4.09
C ALA A 41 -5.90 0.46 4.03
N SER A 42 -6.60 0.41 5.16
CA SER A 42 -7.98 0.89 5.35
C SER A 42 -8.00 2.37 5.77
N SER A 43 -9.02 3.11 5.32
CA SER A 43 -9.32 4.45 5.82
C SER A 43 -9.79 4.43 7.27
N GLU A 44 -10.50 3.38 7.66
CA GLU A 44 -11.01 3.17 9.00
C GLU A 44 -10.07 2.23 9.75
N SER A 45 -9.27 2.77 10.67
CA SER A 45 -8.43 1.97 11.57
C SER A 45 -8.81 2.22 13.03
N ASN A 46 -9.40 1.21 13.67
CA ASN A 46 -9.76 1.26 15.09
C ASN A 46 -8.54 1.24 16.03
N ARG A 47 -7.33 1.08 15.48
CA ARG A 47 -6.07 0.98 16.25
C ARG A 47 -5.22 2.25 16.15
N GLY A 48 -5.76 3.30 15.55
CA GLY A 48 -5.09 4.59 15.44
C GLY A 48 -3.96 4.62 14.42
N TYR A 49 -3.86 3.65 13.51
CA TYR A 49 -2.91 3.68 12.40
C TYR A 49 -3.29 4.75 11.36
N THR A 50 -2.28 5.35 10.74
CA THR A 50 -2.47 6.41 9.74
C THR A 50 -2.86 5.81 8.39
N PRO A 51 -4.00 6.18 7.79
CA PRO A 51 -4.40 5.63 6.50
C PRO A 51 -3.49 6.16 5.38
N LEU A 52 -3.07 5.28 4.45
CA LEU A 52 -2.29 5.67 3.27
C LEU A 52 -3.10 6.52 2.26
N GLY A 53 -4.44 6.42 2.31
CA GLY A 53 -5.35 7.17 1.46
C GLY A 53 -5.49 6.61 0.03
N ASN A 54 -6.58 6.98 -0.64
CA ASN A 54 -6.92 6.43 -1.96
C ASN A 54 -5.95 6.85 -3.06
N ALA A 55 -5.46 8.10 -3.02
CA ALA A 55 -4.52 8.64 -4.01
C ALA A 55 -3.22 7.81 -4.07
N PHE A 56 -2.73 7.33 -2.92
CA PHE A 56 -1.56 6.45 -2.86
C PHE A 56 -1.80 5.15 -3.65
N PHE A 57 -2.95 4.50 -3.42
CA PHE A 57 -3.28 3.26 -4.12
C PHE A 57 -3.49 3.46 -5.62
N GLU A 58 -4.08 4.59 -6.00
CA GLU A 58 -4.28 4.96 -7.40
C GLU A 58 -2.94 5.13 -8.14
N ILE A 59 -1.98 5.84 -7.54
CA ILE A 59 -0.65 6.04 -8.12
C ILE A 59 0.04 4.69 -8.36
N VAL A 60 0.04 3.80 -7.35
CA VAL A 60 0.69 2.49 -7.48
C VAL A 60 -0.04 1.62 -8.50
N THR A 61 -1.37 1.63 -8.52
CA THR A 61 -2.15 0.89 -9.51
C THR A 61 -1.82 1.33 -10.93
N ASN A 62 -1.80 2.64 -11.18
CA ASN A 62 -1.48 3.20 -12.48
C ASN A 62 -0.04 2.87 -12.89
N PHE A 63 0.90 2.92 -11.95
CA PHE A 63 2.28 2.49 -12.18
C PHE A 63 2.37 1.02 -12.62
N VAL A 64 1.68 0.11 -11.93
CA VAL A 64 1.69 -1.33 -12.26
C VAL A 64 1.07 -1.58 -13.64
N ILE A 65 -0.09 -0.99 -13.93
CA ILE A 65 -0.76 -1.15 -15.24
C ILE A 65 0.14 -0.65 -16.37
N ALA A 66 0.73 0.54 -16.21
CA ALA A 66 1.63 1.13 -17.20
C ALA A 66 2.93 0.32 -17.36
N GLY A 67 3.52 -0.16 -16.25
CA GLY A 67 4.75 -0.94 -16.25
C GLY A 67 4.65 -2.27 -17.01
N PHE A 68 3.47 -2.91 -16.98
CA PHE A 68 3.16 -4.10 -17.77
C PHE A 68 2.54 -3.80 -19.14
N ARG A 69 2.51 -2.53 -19.55
CA ARG A 69 1.93 -2.05 -20.82
C ARG A 69 0.50 -2.55 -21.07
N GLN A 70 -0.29 -2.67 -20.01
CA GLN A 70 -1.70 -3.07 -20.12
C GLN A 70 -2.55 -1.87 -20.50
N SER A 71 -3.60 -2.10 -21.29
CA SER A 71 -4.61 -1.08 -21.55
C SER A 71 -5.42 -0.82 -20.28
N SER A 72 -5.49 0.45 -19.88
CA SER A 72 -6.23 0.84 -18.68
C SER A 72 -7.73 0.63 -18.90
N SER A 73 -8.37 -0.10 -17.97
CA SER A 73 -9.82 -0.31 -17.93
C SER A 73 -10.28 -0.32 -16.47
N LEU A 74 -11.51 0.12 -16.21
CA LEU A 74 -12.05 0.18 -14.86
C LEU A 74 -12.01 -1.19 -14.13
N PRO A 75 -12.33 -2.34 -14.77
CA PRO A 75 -12.20 -3.64 -14.13
C PRO A 75 -10.75 -3.97 -13.74
N LEU A 76 -9.79 -3.64 -14.61
CA LEU A 76 -8.37 -3.88 -14.36
C LEU A 76 -7.86 -2.99 -13.21
N GLN A 77 -8.20 -1.71 -13.21
CA GLN A 77 -7.83 -0.77 -12.14
C GLN A 77 -8.40 -1.20 -10.79
N THR A 78 -9.66 -1.61 -10.75
CA THR A 78 -10.30 -2.14 -9.54
C THR A 78 -9.57 -3.39 -9.04
N TYR A 79 -9.28 -4.33 -9.95
CA TYR A 79 -8.56 -5.55 -9.62
C TYR A 79 -7.16 -5.28 -9.05
N ILE A 80 -6.38 -4.42 -9.72
CA ILE A 80 -5.03 -4.09 -9.28
C ILE A 80 -5.05 -3.31 -7.98
N THR A 81 -5.97 -2.36 -7.81
CA THR A 81 -6.12 -1.63 -6.54
C THR A 81 -6.40 -2.58 -5.38
N ARG A 82 -7.29 -3.56 -5.57
CA ARG A 82 -7.55 -4.60 -4.56
C ARG A 82 -6.30 -5.42 -4.26
N LEU A 83 -5.56 -5.82 -5.29
CA LEU A 83 -4.32 -6.59 -5.14
C LEU A 83 -3.23 -5.78 -4.39
N VAL A 84 -3.09 -4.49 -4.69
CA VAL A 84 -2.15 -3.59 -4.00
C VAL A 84 -2.51 -3.47 -2.52
N ARG A 85 -3.79 -3.23 -2.21
CA ARG A 85 -4.28 -3.19 -0.81
C ARG A 85 -4.02 -4.48 -0.06
N GLU A 86 -4.35 -5.63 -0.67
CA GLU A 86 -4.12 -6.95 -0.08
C GLU A 86 -2.64 -7.20 0.23
N VAL A 87 -1.73 -6.80 -0.67
CA VAL A 87 -0.29 -6.96 -0.45
C VAL A 87 0.21 -6.07 0.69
N ILE A 88 -0.21 -4.80 0.73
CA ILE A 88 0.20 -3.88 1.79
C ILE A 88 -0.30 -4.35 3.14
N ASP A 89 -1.58 -4.72 3.24
CA ASP A 89 -2.18 -5.10 4.51
C ASP A 89 -1.46 -6.29 5.16
N ASN A 90 -1.19 -7.32 4.36
CA ASN A 90 -0.39 -8.47 4.78
C ASN A 90 1.04 -8.10 5.19
N LEU A 91 1.67 -7.15 4.48
CA LEU A 91 3.02 -6.70 4.80
C LEU A 91 3.05 -5.88 6.10
N LEU A 92 2.07 -5.01 6.31
CA LEU A 92 1.91 -4.23 7.54
C LEU A 92 1.77 -5.18 8.74
N ASP A 93 0.89 -6.17 8.67
CA ASP A 93 0.71 -7.15 9.75
C ASP A 93 1.97 -7.97 10.03
N ARG A 94 2.70 -8.36 8.99
CA ARG A 94 4.00 -9.02 9.14
C ARG A 94 5.01 -8.11 9.83
N GLN A 95 5.13 -6.85 9.41
CA GLN A 95 6.09 -5.89 9.99
C GLN A 95 5.75 -5.58 11.45
N ARG A 96 4.46 -5.37 11.76
CA ARG A 96 3.97 -5.19 13.14
C ARG A 96 4.33 -6.40 14.02
N SER A 97 4.10 -7.61 13.52
CA SER A 97 4.44 -8.85 14.24
C SER A 97 5.94 -8.98 14.47
N GLN A 98 6.78 -8.53 13.53
CA GLN A 98 8.23 -8.55 13.68
C GLN A 98 8.73 -7.47 14.64
N LEU A 99 8.15 -6.28 14.61
CA LEU A 99 8.49 -5.17 15.50
C LEU A 99 8.31 -5.57 16.97
N VAL A 100 7.15 -6.15 17.30
CA VAL A 100 6.85 -6.64 18.67
C VAL A 100 7.83 -7.72 19.12
N LYS A 101 8.34 -8.55 18.19
CA LYS A 101 9.29 -9.62 18.51
C LYS A 101 10.73 -9.15 18.65
N LYS A 102 11.12 -8.09 17.92
CA LYS A 102 12.53 -7.66 17.76
C LYS A 102 12.89 -6.43 18.59
N THR A 103 11.91 -5.69 19.08
CA THR A 103 12.13 -4.39 19.74
C THR A 103 11.30 -4.28 21.01
N SER A 104 11.66 -3.33 21.88
CA SER A 104 10.85 -2.94 23.05
C SER A 104 9.69 -2.00 22.69
N THR A 105 9.59 -1.58 21.43
CA THR A 105 8.51 -0.74 20.90
C THR A 105 7.36 -1.61 20.39
N ASN A 106 6.17 -1.01 20.29
CA ASN A 106 5.00 -1.65 19.70
C ASN A 106 4.38 -0.76 18.60
N PRO A 107 3.58 -1.34 17.69
CA PRO A 107 2.96 -0.60 16.60
C PRO A 107 2.10 0.58 17.03
N SER A 108 1.45 0.51 18.19
CA SER A 108 0.57 1.59 18.67
C SER A 108 1.38 2.83 19.05
N LYS A 109 2.52 2.66 19.73
CA LYS A 109 3.45 3.77 20.04
C LYS A 109 3.97 4.45 18.78
N LEU A 110 4.40 3.67 17.76
CA LEU A 110 4.80 4.24 16.48
C LEU A 110 3.67 5.01 15.79
N ALA A 111 2.43 4.56 15.93
CA ALA A 111 1.27 5.25 15.36
C ALA A 111 1.00 6.59 16.05
N GLU A 112 1.14 6.66 17.37
CA GLU A 112 1.06 7.91 18.14
C GLU A 112 2.19 8.87 17.74
N GLU A 113 3.43 8.38 17.65
CA GLU A 113 4.58 9.18 17.22
C GLU A 113 4.42 9.72 15.80
N LEU A 114 3.99 8.89 14.85
CA LEU A 114 3.74 9.30 13.48
C LEU A 114 2.66 10.39 13.42
N LYS A 115 1.56 10.22 14.16
CA LYS A 115 0.50 11.23 14.23
C LYS A 115 1.01 12.57 14.77
N ALA A 116 1.75 12.55 15.87
CA ALA A 116 2.33 13.75 16.45
C ALA A 116 3.28 14.46 15.47
N GLN A 117 4.08 13.71 14.69
CA GLN A 117 4.94 14.29 13.65
C GLN A 117 4.13 14.90 12.51
N LEU A 118 3.08 14.23 12.04
CA LEU A 118 2.21 14.76 10.98
C LEU A 118 1.49 16.03 11.44
N GLU A 119 0.98 16.05 12.67
CA GLU A 119 0.35 17.24 13.27
C GLU A 119 1.34 18.40 13.40
N ALA A 120 2.58 18.14 13.83
CA ALA A 120 3.63 19.16 13.90
C ALA A 120 4.00 19.73 12.53
N CYS A 121 3.84 18.95 11.46
CA CYS A 121 4.05 19.38 10.08
C CYS A 121 2.83 20.08 9.45
N ASN A 122 1.76 20.37 10.22
CA ASN A 122 0.47 20.86 9.71
C ASN A 122 -0.14 19.95 8.63
N TYR A 123 0.19 18.65 8.63
CA TYR A 123 -0.47 17.69 7.77
C TYR A 123 -1.84 17.36 8.38
N ALA A 124 -2.91 17.90 7.80
CA ALA A 124 -4.27 17.54 8.18
C ALA A 124 -4.64 16.25 7.44
N PRO A 125 -4.63 15.05 8.08
CA PRO A 125 -5.30 13.91 7.47
C PRO A 125 -6.76 14.32 7.25
N HIS A 126 -7.32 14.07 6.07
CA HIS A 126 -8.76 14.25 5.83
C HIS A 126 -9.52 13.42 6.88
N ARG A 127 -9.84 14.03 8.02
CA ARG A 127 -10.81 13.52 8.97
C ARG A 127 -12.12 13.52 8.21
N VAL A 128 -12.57 12.34 7.80
CA VAL A 128 -14.00 12.15 7.54
C VAL A 128 -14.67 12.32 8.90
N MET A 129 -15.08 13.55 9.20
CA MET A 129 -16.01 13.78 10.30
C MET A 129 -17.30 13.12 9.88
N LEU A 130 -17.56 11.94 10.44
CA LEU A 130 -18.89 11.35 10.41
C LEU A 130 -19.78 12.25 11.27
N ASN A 131 -20.39 13.25 10.64
CA ASN A 131 -21.50 13.98 11.22
C ASN A 131 -22.68 13.00 11.24
N PHE A 132 -22.95 12.44 12.41
CA PHE A 132 -24.25 11.82 12.67
C PHE A 132 -25.20 12.98 13.03
N GLU A 133 -25.96 13.42 12.03
CA GLU A 133 -27.25 14.11 12.25
C GLU A 133 -28.38 13.07 12.32
#